data_AF-A0A8B8G5Z0-F1
#
_entry.id   AF-A0A8B8G5Z0-F1
#
_cell.length_a   1.000
_cell.length_b   1.000
_cell.length_c   1.000
_cell.angle_alpha   90.00
_cell.angle_beta   90.00
_cell.angle_gamma   90.00
#
_symmetry.space_group_name_H-M   'P 1'
#
loop_
_entity.id
_entity.type
_entity.pdbx_description
1 polymer ?
#
loop_
_entity_poly.entity_id
_entity_poly.type
_entity_poly.pdbx_seq_one_letter_code
_entity_poly.pdbx_strand_id
1 'polypeptide(L)'
;MAHTIISIPLKTIYIFENIVDIIYFRALNRPDFTVLYAKLCAYMANHVAFKKLHNSKITFQKVLAQKIFDMFTSYYIRTPQNETPSFFKNILNSFHFQYYKRSLAHCKFIGELFKQGAFTEKNILSFIHELMKIKLFEIISTLSPQQRDDLENENEWQNAFM
;
A
#
# COMPACT_ATOMS: atom_id res chain seq x y z
N MET A 1 5.96 23.68 -5.60
CA MET A 1 4.90 22.86 -4.97
C MET A 1 5.09 22.72 -3.47
N ALA A 2 6.23 22.23 -2.97
CA ALA A 2 6.46 22.04 -1.54
C ALA A 2 6.29 23.33 -0.69
N HIS A 3 6.82 24.47 -1.15
CA HIS A 3 6.65 25.77 -0.48
C HIS A 3 5.19 26.25 -0.41
N THR A 4 4.38 25.94 -1.42
CA THR A 4 2.94 26.28 -1.48
C THR A 4 2.11 25.46 -0.48
N ILE A 5 2.55 24.24 -0.16
CA ILE A 5 1.90 23.38 0.84
C ILE A 5 2.22 23.87 2.27
N ILE A 6 3.43 24.42 2.46
CA ILE A 6 3.83 25.00 3.75
C ILE A 6 3.00 26.23 4.11
N SER A 7 2.62 27.04 3.12
CA SER A 7 1.82 28.26 3.31
C SER A 7 0.34 28.00 3.60
N ILE A 8 -0.11 26.74 3.68
CA ILE A 8 -1.50 26.42 4.03
C ILE A 8 -1.73 26.79 5.51
N PRO A 9 -2.64 27.74 5.80
CA PRO A 9 -2.76 28.38 7.12
C PRO A 9 -3.34 27.48 8.21
N LEU A 10 -4.06 26.41 7.83
CA LEU A 10 -4.59 25.42 8.77
C LEU A 10 -4.03 24.05 8.41
N LYS A 11 -3.31 23.42 9.34
CA LYS A 11 -2.79 22.06 9.18
C LYS A 11 -3.64 21.14 10.03
N THR A 12 -4.79 20.74 9.51
CA THR A 12 -5.64 19.74 10.15
C THR A 12 -5.34 18.36 9.63
N ILE A 13 -5.74 17.31 10.38
CA ILE A 13 -5.57 15.92 9.94
C ILE A 13 -6.23 15.74 8.57
N TYR A 14 -7.45 16.27 8.42
CA TYR A 14 -8.22 16.26 7.19
C TYR A 14 -7.45 16.82 5.97
N ILE A 15 -6.74 17.93 6.13
CA ILE A 15 -5.93 18.51 5.03
C ILE A 15 -4.79 17.56 4.66
N PHE A 16 -4.13 16.93 5.63
CA PHE A 16 -3.07 15.96 5.33
C PHE A 16 -3.61 14.72 4.65
N GLU A 17 -4.76 14.21 5.11
CA GLU A 17 -5.44 13.09 4.46
C GLU A 17 -5.75 13.41 3.00
N ASN A 18 -6.35 14.57 2.71
CA ASN A 18 -6.64 14.98 1.33
C ASN A 18 -5.37 15.12 0.47
N ILE A 19 -4.28 15.65 1.04
CA ILE A 19 -3.00 15.72 0.34
C ILE A 19 -2.49 14.30 0.01
N VAL A 20 -2.59 13.37 0.96
CA VAL A 20 -2.19 11.97 0.76
C VAL A 20 -3.04 11.31 -0.32
N ASP A 21 -4.36 11.52 -0.34
CA ASP A 21 -5.26 10.99 -1.38
C ASP A 21 -4.83 11.46 -2.78
N ILE A 22 -4.60 12.77 -2.94
CA ILE A 22 -4.19 13.37 -4.22
C ILE A 22 -2.85 12.80 -4.67
N ILE A 23 -1.87 12.75 -3.76
CA ILE A 23 -0.53 12.25 -4.09
C ILE A 23 -0.60 10.77 -4.47
N TYR A 24 -1.29 9.95 -3.68
CA TYR A 24 -1.44 8.52 -3.92
C TYR A 24 -2.11 8.27 -5.27
N PHE A 25 -3.27 8.88 -5.52
CA PHE A 25 -3.96 8.77 -6.80
C PHE A 25 -3.06 9.13 -7.98
N ARG A 26 -2.31 10.24 -7.89
CA ARG A 26 -1.42 10.66 -8.97
C ARG A 26 -0.21 9.74 -9.14
N ALA A 27 0.37 9.23 -8.06
CA ALA A 27 1.52 8.33 -8.11
C ALA A 27 1.19 7.01 -8.83
N LEU A 28 -0.04 6.50 -8.65
CA LEU A 28 -0.47 5.26 -9.30
C LEU A 28 -0.89 5.45 -10.75
N ASN A 29 -1.49 6.59 -11.09
CA ASN A 29 -1.93 6.86 -12.46
C ASN A 29 -0.81 7.46 -13.33
N ARG A 30 0.28 7.95 -12.72
CA ARG A 30 1.44 8.52 -13.42
C ARG A 30 2.76 7.94 -12.87
N PRO A 31 3.07 6.66 -13.18
CA PRO A 31 4.18 5.93 -12.58
C PRO A 31 5.58 6.49 -12.90
N ASP A 32 5.71 7.34 -13.92
CA ASP A 32 6.98 8.00 -14.27
C ASP A 32 7.34 9.11 -13.28
N PHE A 33 6.34 9.67 -12.59
CA PHE A 33 6.52 10.73 -11.61
C PHE A 33 6.46 10.21 -10.17
N THR A 34 6.38 8.90 -9.95
CA THR A 34 6.32 8.26 -8.62
C THR A 34 7.44 8.76 -7.70
N VAL A 35 8.66 8.89 -8.22
CA VAL A 35 9.81 9.41 -7.45
C VAL A 35 9.58 10.84 -6.97
N LEU A 36 9.01 11.70 -7.81
CA LEU A 36 8.70 13.10 -7.46
C LEU A 36 7.66 13.16 -6.33
N TYR A 37 6.62 12.35 -6.43
CA TYR A 37 5.58 12.25 -5.39
C TYR A 37 6.16 11.71 -4.07
N ALA A 38 7.03 10.70 -4.13
CA ALA A 38 7.69 10.16 -2.94
C ALA A 38 8.61 11.19 -2.27
N LYS A 39 9.37 11.97 -3.06
CA LYS A 39 10.19 13.08 -2.55
C LYS A 39 9.35 14.15 -1.86
N LEU A 40 8.17 14.47 -2.40
CA LEU A 40 7.25 15.40 -1.75
C LEU A 40 6.77 14.87 -0.39
N CYS A 41 6.38 13.59 -0.32
CA CYS A 41 6.01 12.95 0.94
C CYS A 41 7.16 12.95 1.94
N ALA A 42 8.39 12.66 1.50
CA ALA A 42 9.58 12.68 2.35
C ALA A 42 9.85 14.08 2.90
N TYR A 43 9.74 15.10 2.05
CA TYR A 43 9.87 16.49 2.48
C TYR A 43 8.84 16.82 3.56
N MET A 44 7.57 16.49 3.34
CA MET A 44 6.50 16.76 4.32
C MET A 44 6.68 15.95 5.61
N ALA A 45 7.07 14.67 5.52
CA ALA A 45 7.28 13.81 6.69
C ALA A 45 8.41 14.32 7.61
N ASN A 46 9.45 14.89 7.02
CA ASN A 46 10.67 15.28 7.73
C ASN A 46 10.72 16.78 8.10
N HIS A 47 9.93 17.61 7.45
CA HIS A 47 9.95 19.05 7.68
C HIS A 47 9.25 19.45 8.99
N VAL A 48 9.89 20.31 9.79
CA VAL A 48 9.48 20.69 11.15
C VAL A 48 8.04 21.16 11.25
N ALA A 49 7.57 21.86 10.21
CA ALA A 49 6.23 22.42 10.16
C ALA A 49 5.10 21.37 10.03
N PHE A 50 5.43 20.09 9.88
CA PHE A 50 4.50 18.96 9.78
C PHE A 50 4.76 17.87 10.85
N LYS A 51 5.73 18.10 11.75
CA LYS A 51 6.06 17.17 12.85
C LYS A 51 5.09 17.24 14.04
N LYS A 52 4.25 18.28 14.12
CA LYS A 52 3.20 18.42 15.14
C LYS A 52 1.95 19.03 14.53
N LEU A 53 0.82 18.41 14.79
CA LEU A 53 -0.49 18.88 14.32
C LEU A 53 -1.33 19.30 15.52
N HIS A 54 -1.73 20.57 15.61
CA HIS A 54 -2.63 21.12 16.65
C HIS A 54 -2.48 20.44 18.03
N ASN A 55 -1.32 20.57 18.68
CA ASN A 55 -1.03 20.03 20.02
C ASN A 55 -1.13 18.50 20.19
N SER A 56 -1.33 17.75 19.10
CA SER A 56 -1.30 16.29 19.10
C SER A 56 0.09 15.74 18.76
N LYS A 57 0.39 14.52 19.22
CA LYS A 57 1.60 13.75 18.84
C LYS A 57 1.49 13.14 17.43
N ILE A 58 0.51 13.56 16.62
CA ILE A 58 0.26 13.04 15.28
C ILE A 58 1.11 13.83 14.28
N THR A 59 1.84 13.08 13.43
CA THR A 59 2.74 13.62 12.41
C THR A 59 2.18 13.33 11.02
N PHE A 60 2.60 14.10 10.01
CA PHE A 60 2.26 13.78 8.62
C PHE A 60 2.66 12.35 8.23
N GLN A 61 3.83 11.87 8.67
CA GLN A 61 4.27 10.50 8.40
C GLN A 61 3.28 9.43 8.90
N LYS A 62 2.70 9.64 10.10
CA LYS A 62 1.70 8.71 10.64
C LYS A 62 0.43 8.70 9.78
N VAL A 63 -0.07 9.88 9.41
CA VAL A 63 -1.25 10.02 8.53
C VAL A 63 -0.98 9.38 7.17
N LEU A 64 0.17 9.67 6.57
CA LEU A 64 0.62 9.09 5.30
C LEU A 64 0.64 7.56 5.35
N ALA A 65 1.30 6.98 6.35
CA ALA A 65 1.44 5.54 6.47
C ALA A 65 0.09 4.85 6.68
N GLN A 66 -0.73 5.34 7.61
CA GLN A 66 -2.04 4.75 7.90
C GLN A 66 -2.93 4.77 6.66
N LYS A 67 -3.04 5.94 6.02
CA LYS A 67 -3.98 6.13 4.93
C LYS A 67 -3.57 5.39 3.66
N ILE A 68 -2.27 5.35 3.34
CA ILE A 68 -1.77 4.52 2.24
C ILE A 68 -2.01 3.03 2.54
N PHE A 69 -1.83 2.58 3.78
CA PHE A 69 -2.13 1.20 4.17
C PHE A 69 -3.61 0.84 4.02
N ASP A 70 -4.52 1.75 4.40
CA ASP A 70 -5.97 1.53 4.26
C ASP A 70 -6.40 1.50 2.77
N MET A 71 -5.86 2.41 1.95
CA MET A 71 -6.11 2.39 0.50
C MET A 71 -5.52 1.15 -0.18
N PHE A 72 -4.36 0.71 0.27
CA PHE A 72 -3.69 -0.49 -0.22
C PHE A 72 -4.52 -1.74 0.11
N THR A 73 -4.84 -1.97 1.39
CA THR A 73 -5.63 -3.13 1.83
C THR A 73 -7.02 -3.16 1.21
N SER A 74 -7.73 -2.03 1.20
CA SER A 74 -9.08 -1.97 0.61
C SER A 74 -9.10 -2.27 -0.88
N TYR A 75 -8.01 -2.00 -1.62
CA TYR A 75 -7.89 -2.40 -3.01
C TYR A 75 -7.93 -3.94 -3.14
N TYR A 76 -7.15 -4.66 -2.33
CA TYR A 76 -7.05 -6.11 -2.39
C TYR A 76 -8.26 -6.84 -1.83
N ILE A 77 -8.93 -6.28 -0.82
CA ILE A 77 -10.18 -6.81 -0.26
C ILE A 77 -11.35 -6.71 -1.25
N ARG A 78 -11.38 -5.64 -2.07
CA ARG A 78 -12.50 -5.36 -2.99
C ARG A 78 -12.33 -5.94 -4.38
N THR A 79 -11.14 -6.44 -4.74
CA THR A 79 -10.98 -7.19 -5.99
C THR A 79 -11.78 -8.49 -5.89
N PRO A 80 -12.72 -8.77 -6.83
CA PRO A 80 -13.54 -9.96 -6.76
C PRO A 80 -12.65 -11.22 -6.81
N GLN A 81 -12.66 -11.96 -5.71
CA GLN A 81 -11.95 -13.24 -5.54
C GLN A 81 -12.74 -14.43 -6.11
N ASN A 82 -13.97 -14.21 -6.58
CA ASN A 82 -14.92 -15.24 -6.99
C ASN A 82 -15.68 -14.81 -8.26
N GLU A 83 -15.16 -15.07 -9.45
CA GLU A 83 -15.98 -15.08 -10.67
C GLU A 83 -15.69 -16.34 -11.49
N THR A 84 -16.76 -16.98 -11.94
CA THR A 84 -16.84 -18.36 -12.40
C THR A 84 -16.09 -18.65 -13.70
N PRO A 85 -15.65 -19.91 -13.94
CA PRO A 85 -14.71 -20.24 -15.03
C PRO A 85 -15.26 -20.14 -16.47
N SER A 86 -16.56 -19.88 -16.67
CA SER A 86 -17.21 -20.13 -17.97
C SER A 86 -17.42 -18.89 -18.85
N PHE A 87 -16.99 -17.70 -18.43
CA PHE A 87 -17.08 -16.51 -19.27
C PHE A 87 -15.78 -15.70 -19.21
N PHE A 88 -15.07 -15.67 -20.35
CA PHE A 88 -13.99 -14.75 -20.71
C PHE A 88 -12.51 -15.05 -20.37
N LYS A 89 -11.87 -15.84 -21.23
CA LYS A 89 -10.40 -15.88 -21.35
C LYS A 89 -9.77 -14.52 -21.71
N ASN A 90 -10.47 -13.67 -22.47
CA ASN A 90 -9.98 -12.34 -22.86
C ASN A 90 -10.22 -11.23 -21.81
N ILE A 91 -11.34 -11.29 -21.07
CA ILE A 91 -11.60 -10.33 -19.99
C ILE A 91 -10.74 -10.65 -18.77
N LEU A 92 -10.59 -11.94 -18.41
CA LEU A 92 -9.64 -12.37 -17.36
C LEU A 92 -8.22 -11.86 -17.65
N ASN A 93 -7.72 -11.99 -18.88
CA ASN A 93 -6.40 -11.46 -19.24
C ASN A 93 -6.31 -9.94 -19.05
N SER A 94 -7.34 -9.19 -19.41
CA SER A 94 -7.35 -7.72 -19.23
C SER A 94 -7.46 -7.30 -17.75
N PHE A 95 -8.27 -8.02 -16.94
CA PHE A 95 -8.43 -7.76 -15.52
C PHE A 95 -7.18 -8.16 -14.74
N HIS A 96 -6.63 -9.36 -14.98
CA HIS A 96 -5.36 -9.79 -14.38
C HIS A 96 -4.21 -8.85 -14.77
N PHE A 97 -4.15 -8.41 -16.03
CA PHE A 97 -3.15 -7.45 -16.47
C PHE A 97 -3.30 -6.08 -15.78
N GLN A 98 -4.53 -5.56 -15.66
CA GLN A 98 -4.79 -4.29 -14.97
C GLN A 98 -4.51 -4.39 -13.47
N TYR A 99 -4.91 -5.49 -12.83
CA TYR A 99 -4.63 -5.78 -11.43
C TYR A 99 -3.13 -5.89 -11.16
N TYR A 100 -2.41 -6.63 -12.00
CA TYR A 100 -0.96 -6.75 -11.92
C TYR A 100 -0.28 -5.39 -12.10
N LYS A 101 -0.67 -4.61 -13.12
CA LYS A 101 -0.12 -3.28 -13.39
C LYS A 101 -0.37 -2.32 -12.23
N ARG A 102 -1.57 -2.33 -11.64
CA ARG A 102 -1.91 -1.50 -10.47
C ARG A 102 -1.14 -1.94 -9.23
N SER A 103 -1.04 -3.25 -8.98
CA SER A 103 -0.25 -3.80 -7.87
C SER A 103 1.23 -3.44 -7.99
N LEU A 104 1.80 -3.52 -9.20
CA LEU A 104 3.17 -3.08 -9.44
C LEU A 104 3.33 -1.58 -9.18
N ALA A 105 2.35 -0.76 -9.55
CA ALA A 105 2.36 0.67 -9.24
C ALA A 105 2.30 0.94 -7.72
N HIS A 106 1.50 0.18 -6.96
CA HIS A 106 1.48 0.25 -5.50
C HIS A 106 2.86 -0.07 -4.92
N CYS A 107 3.42 -1.23 -5.28
CA CYS A 107 4.73 -1.67 -4.78
C CYS A 107 5.83 -0.67 -5.14
N LYS A 108 5.83 -0.14 -6.38
CA LYS A 108 6.79 0.88 -6.83
C LYS A 108 6.68 2.14 -5.98
N PHE A 109 5.46 2.62 -5.72
CA PHE A 109 5.28 3.83 -4.92
C PHE A 109 5.67 3.64 -3.46
N ILE A 110 5.27 2.54 -2.84
CA ILE A 110 5.63 2.18 -1.47
C ILE A 110 7.16 2.05 -1.33
N GLY A 111 7.81 1.37 -2.27
CA GLY A 111 9.27 1.24 -2.29
C GLY A 111 9.98 2.58 -2.41
N GLU A 112 9.48 3.49 -3.26
CA GLU A 112 10.03 4.84 -3.36
C GLU A 112 9.77 5.67 -2.09
N LEU A 113 8.62 5.53 -1.42
CA LEU A 113 8.36 6.21 -0.14
C LEU A 113 9.38 5.81 0.94
N PHE A 114 9.77 4.54 0.98
CA PHE A 114 10.84 4.09 1.87
C PHE A 114 12.21 4.61 1.46
N LYS A 115 12.57 4.45 0.18
CA LYS A 115 13.86 4.91 -0.36
C LYS A 115 14.10 6.41 -0.13
N GLN A 116 13.07 7.24 -0.21
CA GLN A 116 13.18 8.69 0.02
C GLN A 116 13.09 9.07 1.51
N GLY A 117 12.90 8.11 2.43
CA GLY A 117 12.80 8.38 3.88
C GLY A 117 11.45 8.95 4.31
N ALA A 118 10.39 8.79 3.52
CA ALA A 118 9.03 9.08 3.95
C ALA A 118 8.47 7.97 4.85
N PHE A 119 8.84 6.71 4.57
CA PHE A 119 8.47 5.55 5.36
C PHE A 119 9.65 5.01 6.18
N THR A 120 9.31 4.45 7.34
CA THR A 120 10.23 3.70 8.20
C THR A 120 10.23 2.23 7.81
N GLU A 121 11.21 1.47 8.32
CA GLU A 121 11.26 0.01 8.17
C GLU A 121 9.97 -0.65 8.68
N LYS A 122 9.46 -0.21 9.85
CA LYS A 122 8.19 -0.69 10.40
C LYS A 122 7.04 -0.55 9.41
N ASN A 123 6.97 0.56 8.67
CA ASN A 123 5.91 0.76 7.69
C ASN A 123 6.02 -0.26 6.56
N ILE A 124 7.21 -0.46 6.00
CA ILE A 124 7.44 -1.41 4.90
C ILE A 124 7.16 -2.84 5.30
N LEU A 125 7.59 -3.26 6.49
CA LEU A 125 7.30 -4.59 7.02
C LEU A 125 5.78 -4.85 7.09
N SER A 126 4.98 -3.86 7.49
CA SER A 126 3.52 -3.98 7.48
C SER A 126 2.95 -4.21 6.08
N PHE A 127 3.44 -3.50 5.06
CA PHE A 127 2.99 -3.71 3.67
C PHE A 127 3.42 -5.07 3.11
N ILE A 128 4.65 -5.52 3.39
CA ILE A 128 5.15 -6.83 2.96
C ILE A 128 4.30 -7.95 3.58
N HIS A 129 4.05 -7.87 4.89
CA HIS A 129 3.23 -8.85 5.58
C HIS A 129 1.83 -8.95 4.98
N GLU A 130 1.22 -7.81 4.64
CA GLU A 130 -0.10 -7.78 4.01
C GLU A 130 -0.09 -8.35 2.59
N LEU A 131 0.93 -8.03 1.79
CA LEU A 131 1.15 -8.64 0.46
C LEU A 131 1.29 -10.16 0.52
N MET A 132 1.98 -10.67 1.55
CA MET A 132 2.17 -12.11 1.73
C MET A 132 0.86 -12.83 2.05
N LYS A 133 -0.04 -12.23 2.84
CA LYS A 133 -1.36 -12.82 3.09
C LYS A 133 -2.18 -12.96 1.82
N ILE A 134 -2.13 -11.94 0.95
CA ILE A 134 -2.87 -11.93 -0.32
C ILE A 134 -2.36 -13.07 -1.21
N LYS A 135 -1.04 -13.21 -1.36
CA LYS A 135 -0.44 -14.29 -2.16
C LYS A 135 -0.68 -15.68 -1.57
N LEU A 136 -0.61 -15.84 -0.24
CA LEU A 136 -0.85 -17.11 0.42
C LEU A 136 -2.31 -17.55 0.20
N PHE A 137 -3.27 -16.63 0.30
CA PHE A 137 -4.67 -16.91 0.01
C PHE A 137 -4.93 -17.24 -1.47
N GLU A 138 -4.33 -16.49 -2.41
CA GLU A 138 -4.41 -16.78 -3.85
C GLU A 138 -3.80 -18.15 -4.21
N ILE A 139 -2.70 -18.54 -3.58
CA ILE A 139 -2.10 -19.86 -3.77
C ILE A 139 -3.03 -20.93 -3.20
N ILE A 140 -3.44 -20.83 -1.93
CA ILE A 140 -4.32 -21.79 -1.26
C ILE A 140 -5.65 -21.97 -2.00
N SER A 141 -6.22 -20.92 -2.59
CA SER A 141 -7.47 -21.02 -3.36
C SER A 141 -7.31 -21.72 -4.70
N THR A 142 -6.09 -21.77 -5.25
CA THR A 142 -5.75 -22.52 -6.47
C THR A 142 -5.31 -23.97 -6.22
N LEU A 143 -5.05 -24.33 -4.96
CA LEU A 143 -4.65 -25.68 -4.58
C LEU A 143 -5.84 -26.64 -4.52
N SER A 144 -5.61 -27.89 -4.97
CA SER A 144 -6.57 -28.97 -4.75
C SER A 144 -6.76 -29.23 -3.26
N PRO A 145 -7.87 -29.85 -2.83
CA PRO A 145 -8.10 -30.20 -1.43
C PRO A 145 -6.92 -30.97 -0.80
N GLN A 146 -6.38 -31.98 -1.49
CA GLN A 146 -5.18 -32.70 -1.04
C GLN A 146 -3.96 -31.80 -0.79
N GLN A 147 -3.70 -30.83 -1.68
CA GLN A 147 -2.54 -29.93 -1.54
C GLN A 147 -2.71 -28.91 -0.42
N ARG A 148 -3.93 -28.66 0.05
CA ARG A 148 -4.21 -27.81 1.22
C ARG A 148 -3.92 -28.56 2.52
N ASP A 149 -4.33 -29.83 2.59
CA ASP A 149 -4.10 -30.69 3.76
C ASP A 149 -2.59 -30.93 4.01
N ASP A 150 -1.79 -30.99 2.94
CA ASP A 150 -0.32 -31.13 3.03
C ASP A 150 0.37 -29.87 3.60
N LEU A 151 -0.15 -28.66 3.31
CA LEU A 151 0.38 -27.38 3.80
C LEU A 151 -0.01 -27.10 5.26
N GLU A 152 -1.18 -27.56 5.70
CA GLU A 152 -1.58 -27.47 7.12
C GLU A 152 -0.68 -28.33 8.00
N ASN A 153 -0.17 -29.46 7.49
CA ASN A 153 0.82 -30.30 8.16
C ASN A 153 2.24 -29.69 8.18
N GLU A 154 2.64 -28.88 7.19
CA GLU A 154 3.95 -28.19 7.21
C GLU A 154 4.03 -27.05 8.24
N ASN A 155 2.90 -26.48 8.68
CA ASN A 155 2.85 -25.47 9.74
C ASN A 155 3.22 -26.02 11.13
N GLU A 156 3.35 -27.34 11.32
CA GLU A 156 3.89 -27.92 12.56
C GLU A 156 5.37 -27.53 12.80
N TRP A 157 6.15 -27.24 11.75
CA TRP A 157 7.56 -26.84 11.89
C TRP A 157 7.74 -25.39 12.40
N GLN A 158 6.73 -24.52 12.27
CA GLN A 158 6.80 -23.15 12.82
C GLN A 158 6.62 -23.11 14.34
N ASN A 159 6.02 -24.14 14.93
CA ASN A 159 5.95 -24.30 16.39
C ASN A 159 7.25 -24.88 17.00
N ALA A 160 8.21 -25.31 16.16
CA ALA A 160 9.50 -25.86 16.63
C ALA A 160 10.58 -24.78 16.89
N PHE A 161 10.29 -23.50 16.60
CA PHE A 161 11.24 -22.38 16.75
C PHE A 161 10.68 -21.18 17.54
N MET A 162 9.64 -21.38 18.35
CA MET A 162 9.29 -20.48 19.48
C MET A 162 9.82 -21.08 20.79
#